data_AF-A0A497BUM0-F1
#
_entry.id   AF-A0A497BUM0-F1
#
_cell.length_a   1.000
_cell.length_b   1.000
_cell.length_c   1.000
_cell.angle_alpha   90.00
_cell.angle_beta   90.00
_cell.angle_gamma   90.00
#
_symmetry.space_group_name_H-M   'P 1'
#
loop_
_entity.id
_entity.type
_entity.pdbx_description
1 polymer ?
#
loop_
_entity_poly.entity_id
_entity_poly.type
_entity_poly.pdbx_seq_one_letter_code
_entity_poly.pdbx_strand_id
1 'polypeptide(L)'
;VRPDLVVEDASHLWAHQLLSLFYLLPALNPGGVYIWEDLHVSKPALAGRHGLGLPGSPVDFLEALVREVILYRRARRPLDVSYDDARPAIEQVMVSSLATLIDRITVVGEAAILTRNE
;
A
#
# COMPACT_ATOMS: atom_id res chain seq x y z
N VAL A 1 11.21 -19.31 6.46
CA VAL A 1 9.75 -19.57 6.26
C VAL A 1 9.22 -18.44 5.40
N ARG A 2 8.37 -18.72 4.40
CA ARG A 2 7.60 -17.71 3.68
C ARG A 2 6.12 -17.88 4.03
N PRO A 3 5.43 -16.82 4.49
CA PRO A 3 4.04 -16.91 4.89
C PRO A 3 3.08 -16.91 3.69
N ASP A 4 1.94 -17.56 3.85
CA ASP A 4 0.80 -17.46 2.92
C ASP A 4 -0.17 -16.35 3.31
N LEU A 5 -0.16 -15.96 4.59
CA LEU A 5 -0.99 -14.90 5.15
C LEU A 5 -0.15 -14.02 6.08
N VAL A 6 -0.26 -12.71 5.89
CA VAL A 6 0.22 -11.68 6.82
C VAL A 6 -0.97 -10.80 7.20
N VAL A 7 -1.13 -10.56 8.49
CA VAL A 7 -2.08 -9.56 9.02
C VAL A 7 -1.24 -8.47 9.68
N GLU A 8 -1.30 -7.27 9.13
CA GLU A 8 -0.69 -6.08 9.71
C GLU A 8 -1.70 -5.39 10.62
N ASP A 9 -1.52 -5.66 11.92
CA ASP A 9 -2.20 -5.04 13.06
C ASP A 9 -1.12 -4.57 14.05
N ALA A 10 -0.19 -3.74 13.56
CA ALA A 10 0.98 -3.33 14.32
C ALA A 10 0.67 -2.14 15.24
N SER A 11 1.65 -1.26 15.46
CA SER A 11 1.53 -0.10 16.39
C SER A 11 0.53 1.00 15.98
N HIS A 12 -0.07 0.88 14.80
CA HIS A 12 -0.87 1.93 14.15
C HIS A 12 -0.13 3.26 13.85
N LEU A 13 1.21 3.29 13.95
CA LEU A 13 2.02 4.39 13.41
C LEU A 13 2.14 4.25 11.90
N TRP A 14 1.92 5.34 11.17
CA TRP A 14 1.94 5.36 9.69
C TRP A 14 3.25 4.79 9.15
N ALA A 15 4.39 5.15 9.76
CA ALA A 15 5.70 4.63 9.38
C ALA A 15 5.78 3.11 9.49
N HIS A 16 5.27 2.53 10.57
CA HIS A 16 5.33 1.08 10.80
C HIS A 16 4.43 0.31 9.85
N GLN A 17 3.25 0.85 9.55
CA GLN A 17 2.32 0.28 8.58
C GLN A 17 2.93 0.24 7.17
N LEU A 18 3.53 1.35 6.74
CA LEU A 18 4.22 1.44 5.45
C LEU A 18 5.44 0.51 5.40
N LEU A 19 6.27 0.50 6.44
CA LEU A 19 7.42 -0.42 6.53
C LEU A 19 6.96 -1.88 6.45
N SER A 20 5.95 -2.26 7.22
CA SER A 20 5.39 -3.62 7.19
C SER A 20 4.97 -4.01 5.77
N LEU A 21 4.26 -3.13 5.06
CA LEU A 21 3.84 -3.39 3.68
C LEU A 21 5.05 -3.63 2.77
N PHE A 22 6.06 -2.76 2.83
CA PHE A 22 7.24 -2.84 1.96
C PHE A 22 8.07 -4.11 2.19
N TYR A 23 8.16 -4.60 3.41
CA TYR A 23 8.96 -5.78 3.72
C TYR A 23 8.18 -7.09 3.62
N LEU A 24 6.91 -7.10 4.03
CA LEU A 24 6.16 -8.34 4.19
C LEU A 24 5.34 -8.72 2.96
N LEU A 25 4.83 -7.77 2.18
CA LEU A 25 4.13 -8.09 0.93
C LEU A 25 5.04 -8.84 -0.06
N PRO A 26 6.30 -8.43 -0.30
CA PRO A 26 7.20 -9.18 -1.18
C PRO A 26 7.63 -10.54 -0.61
N ALA A 27 7.57 -10.71 0.72
CA ALA A 27 8.00 -11.92 1.41
C ALA A 27 6.94 -13.04 1.40
N LEU A 28 5.67 -12.73 1.10
CA LEU A 28 4.60 -13.71 0.93
C LEU A 28 4.96 -14.77 -0.12
N ASN A 29 4.38 -15.96 -0.03
CA ASN A 29 4.35 -16.90 -1.16
C ASN A 29 3.52 -16.32 -2.33
N PRO A 30 3.76 -16.76 -3.57
CA PRO A 30 2.85 -16.44 -4.68
C PRO A 30 1.41 -16.87 -4.34
N GLY A 31 0.42 -16.07 -4.72
CA GLY A 31 -0.97 -16.22 -4.29
C GLY A 31 -1.25 -15.87 -2.81
N GLY A 32 -0.23 -15.52 -2.03
CA GLY A 32 -0.36 -15.16 -0.62
C GLY A 32 -1.13 -13.84 -0.41
N VAL A 33 -1.60 -13.63 0.82
CA VAL A 33 -2.49 -12.52 1.19
C VAL A 33 -1.86 -11.65 2.28
N TYR A 34 -1.90 -10.33 2.07
CA TYR A 34 -1.56 -9.31 3.06
C TYR A 34 -2.83 -8.55 3.44
N ILE A 35 -3.18 -8.57 4.72
CA ILE A 35 -4.28 -7.78 5.28
C ILE A 35 -3.68 -6.57 5.99
N TRP A 36 -4.11 -5.38 5.61
CA TRP A 36 -3.69 -4.10 6.16
C TRP A 36 -4.83 -3.50 6.98
N GLU A 37 -4.76 -3.58 8.31
CA GLU A 37 -5.83 -3.16 9.22
C GLU A 37 -5.68 -1.71 9.70
N ASP A 38 -6.73 -1.22 10.38
CA ASP A 38 -6.78 0.08 11.05
C ASP A 38 -6.40 1.30 10.19
N LEU A 39 -6.75 1.28 8.91
CA LEU A 39 -6.49 2.40 8.00
C LEU A 39 -7.19 3.70 8.43
N HIS A 40 -8.18 3.64 9.32
CA HIS A 40 -8.84 4.81 9.88
C HIS A 40 -7.89 5.76 10.63
N VAL A 41 -6.73 5.28 11.08
CA VAL A 41 -5.70 6.14 11.71
C VAL A 41 -5.09 7.13 10.73
N SER A 42 -5.37 6.99 9.43
CA SER A 42 -5.02 7.94 8.38
C SER A 42 -5.83 9.24 8.40
N LYS A 43 -6.88 9.34 9.24
CA LYS A 43 -7.70 10.56 9.35
C LYS A 43 -6.82 11.77 9.73
N PRO A 44 -6.98 12.96 9.10
CA PRO A 44 -6.16 14.14 9.40
C PRO A 44 -6.13 14.52 10.88
N ALA A 45 -7.25 14.35 11.60
CA ALA A 45 -7.34 14.61 13.04
C ALA A 45 -6.42 13.71 13.90
N LEU A 46 -5.99 12.57 13.36
CA LEU A 46 -5.12 11.60 14.03
C LEU A 46 -3.65 11.72 13.58
N ALA A 47 -3.34 12.54 12.58
CA ALA A 47 -2.00 12.67 11.99
C ALA A 47 -0.92 13.06 13.01
N GLY A 48 -1.25 13.92 13.98
CA GLY A 48 -0.31 14.31 15.02
C GLY A 48 0.14 13.15 15.92
N ARG A 49 -0.71 12.14 16.11
CA ARG A 49 -0.43 10.96 16.95
C ARG A 49 0.14 9.79 16.16
N HIS A 50 -0.36 9.56 14.96
CA HIS A 50 -0.05 8.37 14.17
C HIS A 50 0.93 8.64 13.02
N GLY A 51 0.90 9.84 12.45
CA GLY A 51 1.76 10.24 11.33
C GLY A 51 3.11 10.79 11.74
N LEU A 52 3.21 11.44 12.91
CA LEU A 52 4.47 11.96 13.47
C LEU A 52 5.29 12.80 12.49
N GLY A 53 4.61 13.62 11.67
CA GLY A 53 5.25 14.50 10.68
C GLY A 53 5.51 13.84 9.31
N LEU A 54 5.08 12.60 9.10
CA LEU A 54 5.06 12.01 7.76
C LEU A 54 4.14 12.80 6.82
N PRO A 55 4.56 13.03 5.58
CA PRO A 55 3.80 13.86 4.65
C PRO A 55 2.56 13.13 4.10
N GLY A 56 2.54 11.79 4.16
CA GLY A 56 1.44 10.96 3.64
C GLY A 56 1.05 9.82 4.58
N SER A 57 -0.24 9.53 4.59
CA SER A 57 -0.85 8.49 5.38
C SER A 57 -0.88 7.12 4.65
N PRO A 58 -1.11 6.02 5.38
CA PRO A 58 -1.42 4.71 4.80
C PRO A 58 -2.51 4.75 3.72
N VAL A 59 -3.58 5.54 3.92
CA VAL A 59 -4.65 5.68 2.92
C VAL A 59 -4.17 6.43 1.68
N ASP A 60 -3.37 7.50 1.83
CA ASP A 60 -2.79 8.21 0.67
C ASP A 60 -1.92 7.26 -0.16
N PHE A 61 -1.16 6.39 0.51
CA PHE A 61 -0.36 5.36 -0.12
C PHE A 61 -1.21 4.29 -0.81
N LEU A 62 -2.25 3.80 -0.14
CA LEU A 62 -3.17 2.82 -0.72
C LEU A 62 -3.85 3.38 -1.99
N GLU A 63 -4.25 4.65 -1.99
CA GLU A 63 -4.81 5.28 -3.19
C GLU A 63 -3.81 5.33 -4.34
N ALA A 64 -2.56 5.70 -4.07
CA ALA A 64 -1.50 5.70 -5.08
C ALA A 64 -1.24 4.28 -5.61
N LEU A 65 -1.18 3.29 -4.72
CA LEU A 65 -0.96 1.89 -5.07
C LEU A 65 -2.09 1.30 -5.90
N VAL A 66 -3.35 1.57 -5.54
CA VAL A 66 -4.51 1.15 -6.34
C VAL A 66 -4.45 1.72 -7.74
N ARG A 67 -4.11 3.01 -7.88
CA ARG A 67 -3.94 3.66 -9.18
C ARG A 67 -2.83 2.98 -9.98
N GLU A 68 -1.68 2.74 -9.39
CA GLU A 68 -0.54 2.08 -10.05
C GLU A 68 -0.86 0.63 -10.44
N VAL A 69 -1.56 -0.15 -9.61
CA VAL A 69 -1.99 -1.52 -9.98
C VAL A 69 -2.95 -1.49 -11.17
N ILE A 70 -3.90 -0.54 -11.20
CA ILE A 70 -4.81 -0.36 -12.35
C ILE A 70 -4.02 0.03 -13.59
N LEU A 71 -3.09 1.00 -13.46
CA LEU A 71 -2.26 1.45 -14.56
C LEU A 71 -1.38 0.31 -15.06
N TYR A 72 -0.64 -0.40 -14.22
CA TYR A 72 0.18 -1.55 -14.58
C TYR A 72 -0.61 -2.61 -15.35
N ARG A 73 -1.83 -2.93 -14.89
CA ARG A 73 -2.73 -3.89 -15.57
C ARG A 73 -3.21 -3.39 -16.93
N ARG A 74 -3.50 -2.09 -17.06
CA ARG A 74 -3.84 -1.45 -18.34
C ARG A 74 -2.61 -1.31 -19.25
N ALA A 75 -1.44 -1.12 -18.65
CA ALA A 75 -0.19 -0.69 -19.28
C ALA A 75 0.65 -1.85 -19.85
N ARG A 76 0.01 -2.99 -20.12
CA ARG A 76 0.44 -3.86 -21.25
C ARG A 76 0.50 -3.10 -22.61
N ARG A 77 0.28 -1.78 -22.64
CA ARG A 77 1.05 -0.76 -23.40
C ARG A 77 1.53 0.36 -22.46
N PRO A 78 2.79 0.86 -22.54
CA PRO A 78 3.28 1.86 -21.58
C PRO A 78 2.47 3.15 -21.70
N LEU A 79 2.07 3.71 -20.55
CA LEU A 79 1.44 5.02 -20.47
C LEU A 79 2.41 6.00 -19.84
N ASP A 80 2.69 7.06 -20.59
CA ASP A 80 3.35 8.28 -20.16
C ASP A 80 2.33 9.07 -19.33
N VAL A 81 2.30 8.85 -18.01
CA VAL A 81 1.36 9.54 -17.11
C VAL A 81 2.14 10.56 -16.30
N SER A 82 1.96 11.84 -16.66
CA SER A 82 2.30 12.97 -15.79
C SER A 82 1.29 13.02 -14.65
N TYR A 83 1.77 12.91 -13.41
CA TYR A 83 0.96 13.04 -12.20
C TYR A 83 1.19 14.41 -11.57
N ASP A 84 0.09 15.07 -11.18
CA ASP A 84 0.12 16.31 -10.39
C ASP A 84 0.89 16.10 -9.08
N ASP A 85 1.94 16.91 -8.86
CA ASP A 85 2.91 16.92 -7.74
C ASP A 85 2.30 17.18 -6.34
N ALA A 86 0.97 17.20 -6.20
CA ALA A 86 0.30 17.64 -4.97
C ALA A 86 0.11 16.53 -3.92
N ARG A 87 0.51 15.29 -4.19
CA ARG A 87 0.46 14.19 -3.21
C ARG A 87 1.82 14.01 -2.56
N PRO A 88 1.86 13.70 -1.26
CA PRO A 88 3.11 13.52 -0.54
C PRO A 88 4.00 12.54 -1.28
N ALA A 89 5.28 12.90 -1.42
CA ALA A 89 6.32 12.15 -2.12
C ALA A 89 6.57 10.79 -1.46
N ILE A 90 5.60 9.91 -1.58
CA ILE A 90 5.80 8.50 -1.53
C ILE A 90 6.66 8.20 -2.75
N GLU A 91 7.86 7.67 -2.53
CA GLU A 91 8.78 7.41 -3.64
C GLU A 91 8.08 6.54 -4.68
N GLN A 92 7.76 7.12 -5.84
CA GLN A 92 7.02 6.49 -6.93
C GLN A 92 7.61 5.11 -7.29
N VAL A 93 8.94 4.99 -7.22
CA VAL A 93 9.68 3.75 -7.44
C VAL A 93 9.19 2.62 -6.54
N MET A 94 8.92 2.90 -5.26
CA MET A 94 8.42 1.90 -4.31
C MET A 94 6.99 1.46 -4.65
N VAL A 95 6.11 2.41 -4.98
CA VAL A 95 4.70 2.12 -5.34
C VAL A 95 4.65 1.26 -6.61
N SER A 96 5.36 1.68 -7.65
CA SER A 96 5.42 0.94 -8.92
C SER A 96 6.02 -0.45 -8.72
N SER A 97 7.05 -0.61 -7.87
CA SER A 97 7.63 -1.92 -7.55
C SER A 97 6.61 -2.86 -6.87
N LEU A 98 5.89 -2.39 -5.85
CA LEU A 98 4.84 -3.18 -5.19
C LEU A 98 3.68 -3.50 -6.14
N ALA A 99 3.29 -2.57 -7.00
CA ALA A 99 2.19 -2.77 -7.94
C ALA A 99 2.43 -3.97 -8.87
N THR A 100 3.69 -4.25 -9.25
CA THR A 100 4.03 -5.43 -10.07
C THR A 100 3.81 -6.76 -9.36
N LEU A 101 3.71 -6.77 -8.03
CA LEU A 101 3.55 -7.98 -7.22
C LEU A 101 2.08 -8.30 -6.91
N ILE A 102 1.17 -7.35 -7.11
CA ILE A 102 -0.20 -7.43 -6.62
C ILE A 102 -1.14 -7.90 -7.72
N ASP A 103 -1.87 -8.99 -7.44
CA ASP A 103 -3.00 -9.42 -8.25
C ASP A 103 -4.24 -8.58 -7.92
N ARG A 104 -4.57 -8.42 -6.65
CA ARG A 104 -5.84 -7.78 -6.29
C ARG A 104 -5.70 -6.94 -5.05
N ILE A 105 -6.43 -5.82 -5.03
CA ILE A 105 -6.67 -5.02 -3.84
C ILE A 105 -8.18 -4.98 -3.62
N THR A 106 -8.62 -5.28 -2.40
CA THR A 106 -10.02 -5.13 -1.97
C THR A 106 -10.05 -4.33 -0.68
N VAL A 107 -10.85 -3.26 -0.64
CA VAL A 107 -11.04 -2.45 0.57
C VAL A 107 -12.33 -2.89 1.24
N VAL A 108 -12.26 -3.23 2.53
CA VAL A 108 -13.42 -3.69 3.32
C VAL A 108 -13.39 -2.97 4.67
N GLY A 109 -14.38 -2.10 4.89
CA GLY A 109 -14.42 -1.28 6.10
C GLY A 109 -13.17 -0.41 6.22
N GLU A 110 -12.44 -0.59 7.32
CA GLU A 110 -11.21 0.15 7.64
C GLU A 110 -9.93 -0.65 7.31
N ALA A 111 -10.04 -1.70 6.50
CA ALA A 111 -8.92 -2.56 6.10
C ALA A 111 -8.79 -2.68 4.56
N ALA A 112 -7.59 -3.03 4.12
CA ALA A 112 -7.30 -3.41 2.74
C ALA A 112 -6.70 -4.81 2.65
N ILE A 113 -7.19 -5.61 1.71
CA ILE A 113 -6.72 -6.97 1.44
C ILE A 113 -5.99 -6.96 0.10
N LEU A 114 -4.70 -7.29 0.13
CA LEU A 114 -3.82 -7.36 -1.03
C LEU A 114 -3.47 -8.83 -1.29
N THR A 115 -3.76 -9.31 -2.50
CA THR A 115 -3.38 -10.65 -2.95
C THR A 115 -2.16 -10.54 -3.86
N ARG A 116 -1.13 -11.34 -3.62
CA ARG A 116 0.07 -11.41 -4.46
C ARG A 116 -0.21 -12.24 -5.71
N ASN A 117 0.44 -11.89 -6.83
CA ASN A 117 0.42 -12.71 -8.05
C ASN A 117 0.86 -14.17 -7.76
N GLU A 118 0.29 -15.13 -8.48
CA GLU A 118 0.72 -16.54 -8.53
C GLU A 118 2.11 -16.73 -9.18
#